data_AF-A0A382QCL0-F1
#
_entry.id   AF-A0A382QCL0-F1
#
_cell.length_a   1.000
_cell.length_b   1.000
_cell.length_c   1.000
_cell.angle_alpha   90.00
_cell.angle_beta   90.00
_cell.angle_gamma   90.00
#
_symmetry.space_group_name_H-M   'P 1'
#
loop_
_entity.id
_entity.type
_entity.pdbx_description
1 polymer ?
#
loop_
_entity_poly.entity_id
_entity_poly.type
_entity_poly.pdbx_seq_one_letter_code
_entity_poly.pdbx_strand_id
1 'polypeptide(L)'
;MRNFRNQLVICMSLMLFMPLSYAQDEIEELVVTANKRVESVQDIAMNVSVLTEDIITERGIYRPEDYLRTLAGVSTPGGDVYYTIRGLNTGTAQVTSGTTNTFLDEIGGSLTNLYDVSRIEVLRGPQGTLYGSNAVGGTIRYILNKPNFDGIEGNVSIEISDKELADSNGYAYNGMINVPLSDKLAMRAVFTSASDPGIYQNVATGRKDVGTQDDDEMRIMLRYENGPLTVNAMYLKKEKYDFGQKEKGNADKPGTSDIVDPNCAYDASWYYGDTCTRVYAT
;
A
#
# COMPACT_ATOMS: atom_id res chain seq x y z
N MET A 1 -21.78 8.12 -66.70
CA MET A 1 -21.61 6.65 -66.63
C MET A 1 -20.54 6.30 -65.61
N ARG A 2 -20.94 5.99 -64.37
CA ARG A 2 -20.44 4.88 -63.53
C ARG A 2 -21.09 5.02 -62.16
N ASN A 3 -21.84 3.98 -61.83
CA ASN A 3 -22.71 3.84 -60.70
C ASN A 3 -21.90 3.65 -59.40
N PHE A 4 -22.25 4.39 -58.35
CA PHE A 4 -22.10 3.91 -56.98
C PHE A 4 -23.48 3.84 -56.36
N ARG A 5 -23.97 2.60 -56.24
CA ARG A 5 -25.18 2.21 -55.51
C ARG A 5 -24.81 2.00 -54.04
N ASN A 6 -25.81 2.20 -53.18
CA ASN A 6 -26.07 1.44 -51.94
C ASN A 6 -25.17 1.77 -50.72
N GLN A 7 -25.65 1.98 -49.48
CA GLN A 7 -26.98 1.83 -48.85
C GLN A 7 -27.16 2.86 -47.73
N LEU A 8 -28.39 3.34 -47.59
CA LEU A 8 -28.89 4.10 -46.44
C LEU A 8 -29.16 3.10 -45.30
N VAL A 9 -28.39 3.16 -44.21
CA VAL A 9 -28.68 2.37 -43.00
C VAL A 9 -29.69 3.15 -42.17
N ILE A 10 -30.95 2.71 -42.20
CA ILE A 10 -31.99 3.15 -41.27
C ILE A 10 -31.87 2.25 -40.03
N CYS A 11 -31.23 2.76 -38.96
CA CYS A 11 -31.33 2.13 -37.65
C CYS A 11 -32.69 2.49 -37.04
N MET A 12 -33.66 1.61 -37.23
CA MET A 12 -34.94 1.62 -36.51
C MET A 12 -34.68 1.11 -35.09
N SER A 13 -34.61 2.01 -34.11
CA SER A 13 -34.47 1.66 -32.70
C SER A 13 -35.80 1.13 -32.16
N LEU A 14 -35.89 -0.19 -31.99
CA LEU A 14 -36.95 -0.81 -31.22
C LEU A 14 -36.60 -0.63 -29.73
N MET A 15 -37.19 0.39 -29.07
CA MET A 15 -37.10 0.53 -27.61
C MET A 15 -37.96 -0.57 -26.97
N LEU A 16 -37.33 -1.70 -26.65
CA LEU A 16 -37.85 -2.64 -25.69
C LEU A 16 -37.85 -1.96 -24.31
N PHE A 17 -39.04 -1.71 -23.78
CA PHE A 17 -39.25 -1.33 -22.39
C PHE A 17 -38.73 -2.46 -21.50
N MET A 18 -37.50 -2.31 -21.00
CA MET A 18 -36.97 -3.14 -19.93
C MET A 18 -37.65 -2.64 -18.64
N PRO A 19 -38.35 -3.50 -17.88
CA PRO A 19 -38.81 -3.10 -16.56
C PRO A 19 -37.57 -2.78 -15.73
N LEU A 20 -37.51 -1.55 -15.19
CA LEU A 20 -36.59 -1.23 -14.10
C LEU A 20 -36.93 -2.18 -12.95
N SER A 21 -36.20 -3.29 -12.87
CA SER A 21 -36.08 -3.99 -11.61
C SER A 21 -35.27 -3.06 -10.73
N TYR A 22 -35.93 -2.39 -9.78
CA TYR A 22 -35.23 -1.78 -8.67
C TYR A 22 -34.52 -2.95 -7.96
N ALA A 23 -33.24 -3.14 -8.28
CA ALA A 23 -32.36 -3.81 -7.35
C ALA A 23 -32.48 -2.98 -6.08
N GLN A 24 -33.14 -3.55 -5.08
CA GLN A 24 -33.03 -3.04 -3.74
C GLN A 24 -31.54 -3.15 -3.44
N ASP A 25 -30.84 -2.00 -3.40
CA ASP A 25 -29.51 -1.93 -2.83
C ASP A 25 -29.67 -2.46 -1.40
N GLU A 26 -29.46 -3.77 -1.23
CA GLU A 26 -29.06 -4.30 0.06
C GLU A 26 -27.82 -3.49 0.40
N ILE A 27 -27.94 -2.64 1.41
CA ILE A 27 -26.81 -1.92 1.96
C ILE A 27 -25.79 -3.00 2.32
N GLU A 28 -24.73 -3.09 1.53
CA GLU A 28 -23.70 -4.10 1.72
C GLU A 28 -23.10 -3.89 3.11
N GLU A 29 -23.33 -4.86 3.99
CA GLU A 29 -22.92 -4.75 5.38
C GLU A 29 -21.40 -4.88 5.44
N LEU A 30 -20.74 -3.75 5.66
CA LEU A 30 -19.28 -3.73 5.77
C LEU A 30 -18.87 -4.27 7.14
N VAL A 31 -18.40 -5.52 7.15
CA VAL A 31 -17.95 -6.22 8.36
C VAL A 31 -16.46 -5.97 8.60
N VAL A 32 -16.11 -5.69 9.85
CA VAL A 32 -14.71 -5.48 10.27
C VAL A 32 -14.39 -6.26 11.53
N THR A 33 -13.09 -6.34 11.85
CA THR A 33 -12.59 -6.96 13.08
C THR A 33 -11.88 -5.97 14.00
N ALA A 34 -12.16 -4.67 13.86
CA ALA A 34 -11.51 -3.59 14.58
C ALA A 34 -11.53 -3.75 16.12
N ASN A 35 -12.59 -4.34 16.68
CA ASN A 35 -12.72 -4.63 18.11
C ASN A 35 -12.24 -6.03 18.52
N LYS A 36 -11.46 -6.72 17.68
CA LYS A 36 -11.14 -8.15 17.80
C LYS A 36 -12.39 -9.06 17.74
N ARG A 37 -13.51 -8.54 17.24
CA ARG A 37 -14.79 -9.22 17.04
C ARG A 37 -15.32 -8.85 15.67
N VAL A 38 -16.02 -9.80 15.04
CA VAL A 38 -16.67 -9.60 13.75
C VAL A 38 -17.93 -8.76 14.00
N GLU A 39 -17.92 -7.50 13.57
CA GLU A 39 -18.99 -6.52 13.79
C GLU A 39 -19.17 -5.64 12.55
N SER A 40 -20.39 -5.13 12.33
CA SER A 40 -20.66 -4.13 11.30
C SER A 40 -19.97 -2.81 11.63
N VAL A 41 -19.45 -2.11 10.63
CA VAL A 41 -18.90 -0.75 10.81
C VAL A 41 -19.92 0.21 11.41
N GLN A 42 -21.21 0.00 11.15
CA GLN A 42 -22.28 0.86 11.68
C GLN A 42 -22.53 0.66 13.18
N ASP A 43 -22.22 -0.52 13.71
CA ASP A 43 -22.47 -0.88 15.12
C ASP A 43 -21.26 -0.59 16.02
N ILE A 44 -20.11 -0.27 15.43
CA ILE A 44 -18.88 -0.02 16.18
C ILE A 44 -18.86 1.39 16.75
N ALA A 45 -18.76 1.47 18.07
CA ALA A 45 -18.66 2.75 18.82
C ALA A 45 -17.33 3.50 18.63
N MET A 46 -16.45 3.03 17.73
CA MET A 46 -15.15 3.63 17.42
C MET A 46 -15.16 4.31 16.06
N ASN A 47 -14.30 5.32 15.92
CA ASN A 47 -14.09 5.94 14.62
C ASN A 47 -13.16 5.07 13.75
N VAL A 48 -13.77 4.27 12.88
CA VAL A 48 -13.08 3.38 11.95
C VAL A 48 -13.31 3.86 10.51
N SER A 49 -12.25 3.89 9.72
CA SER A 49 -12.31 4.04 8.26
C SER A 49 -11.86 2.75 7.63
N VAL A 50 -12.60 2.30 6.60
CA VAL A 50 -12.35 1.02 5.95
C VAL A 50 -12.20 1.24 4.46
N LEU A 51 -11.18 0.61 3.87
CA LEU A 51 -11.04 0.50 2.43
C LEU A 51 -11.13 -0.96 2.06
N THR A 52 -12.11 -1.33 1.23
CA THR A 52 -12.29 -2.68 0.70
C THR A 52 -11.34 -2.96 -0.46
N GLU A 53 -11.12 -4.23 -0.77
CA GLU A 53 -10.35 -4.68 -1.94
C GLU A 53 -10.81 -4.03 -3.26
N ASP A 54 -12.12 -3.90 -3.46
CA ASP A 54 -12.68 -3.24 -4.64
C ASP A 54 -12.28 -1.77 -4.73
N ILE A 55 -12.36 -1.03 -3.61
CA ILE A 55 -11.93 0.37 -3.55
C ILE A 55 -10.42 0.48 -3.78
N ILE A 56 -9.64 -0.43 -3.19
CA ILE A 56 -8.18 -0.47 -3.34
C ILE A 56 -7.82 -0.66 -4.82
N THR A 57 -8.47 -1.61 -5.48
CA THR A 57 -8.20 -1.97 -6.87
C THR A 57 -8.72 -0.93 -7.85
N GLU A 58 -9.97 -0.47 -7.71
CA GLU A 58 -10.60 0.52 -8.61
C GLU A 58 -9.85 1.86 -8.60
N ARG A 59 -9.32 2.25 -7.43
CA ARG A 59 -8.59 3.51 -7.26
C ARG A 59 -7.08 3.39 -7.48
N GLY A 60 -6.56 2.19 -7.77
CA GLY A 60 -5.12 1.95 -7.92
C GLY A 60 -4.32 2.27 -6.67
N ILE A 61 -4.87 2.00 -5.49
CA ILE A 61 -4.22 2.26 -4.19
C ILE A 61 -3.28 1.09 -3.90
N TYR A 62 -2.09 1.10 -4.50
CA TYR A 62 -1.14 0.02 -4.31
C TYR A 62 -0.05 0.34 -3.30
N ARG A 63 0.14 1.60 -2.90
CA ARG A 63 1.09 1.97 -1.86
C ARG A 63 0.38 2.46 -0.60
N PRO A 64 0.95 2.21 0.59
CA PRO A 64 0.35 2.70 1.83
C PRO A 64 0.12 4.22 1.85
N GLU A 65 1.00 5.00 1.22
CA GLU A 65 0.81 6.45 1.14
C GLU A 65 -0.48 6.85 0.41
N ASP A 66 -0.88 6.09 -0.62
CA ASP A 66 -2.01 6.43 -1.48
C ASP A 66 -3.31 6.50 -0.68
N TYR A 67 -3.58 5.49 0.17
CA TYR A 67 -4.79 5.50 0.98
C TYR A 67 -4.68 6.49 2.14
N LEU A 68 -3.49 6.65 2.74
CA LEU A 68 -3.30 7.58 3.87
C LEU A 68 -3.69 9.00 3.48
N ARG A 69 -3.42 9.42 2.24
CA ARG A 69 -3.81 10.73 1.69
C ARG A 69 -5.33 10.89 1.51
N THR A 70 -6.08 9.80 1.44
CA THR A 70 -7.55 9.83 1.33
C THR A 70 -8.27 9.96 2.67
N LEU A 71 -7.56 9.73 3.78
CA LEU A 71 -8.16 9.69 5.11
C LEU A 71 -8.29 11.08 5.73
N ALA A 72 -9.49 11.41 6.20
CA ALA A 72 -9.73 12.67 6.89
C ALA A 72 -8.94 12.76 8.21
N GLY A 73 -8.22 13.87 8.38
CA GLY A 73 -7.38 14.12 9.56
C GLY A 73 -6.05 13.36 9.53
N VAL A 74 -5.63 12.86 8.36
CA VAL A 74 -4.32 12.26 8.13
C VAL A 74 -3.49 13.17 7.21
N SER A 75 -2.19 13.30 7.48
CA SER A 75 -1.24 13.95 6.59
C SER A 75 0.04 13.11 6.47
N THR A 76 0.65 13.08 5.29
CA THR A 76 1.84 12.25 4.98
C THR A 76 3.05 13.10 4.56
N PRO A 77 3.54 14.03 5.39
CA PRO A 77 4.64 14.94 5.03
C PRO A 77 5.97 14.24 4.69
N GLY A 78 6.14 12.97 5.01
CA GLY A 78 7.28 12.15 4.57
C GLY A 78 6.82 10.75 4.18
N GLY A 79 5.73 10.68 3.41
CA GLY A 79 5.25 9.44 2.82
C GLY A 79 4.53 8.50 3.78
N ASP A 80 4.61 7.21 3.47
CA ASP A 80 4.12 6.09 4.27
C ASP A 80 4.95 5.85 5.54
N VAL A 81 6.17 6.38 5.61
CA VAL A 81 7.05 6.26 6.77
C VAL A 81 6.76 7.33 7.82
N TYR A 82 6.53 8.58 7.38
CA TYR A 82 6.29 9.73 8.25
C TYR A 82 4.92 10.37 7.98
N TYR A 83 3.94 9.95 8.79
CA TYR A 83 2.57 10.44 8.71
C TYR A 83 2.02 10.85 10.08
N THR A 84 0.92 11.60 10.05
CA THR A 84 0.28 12.18 11.23
C THR A 84 -1.20 11.85 11.19
N ILE A 85 -1.75 11.32 12.27
CA ILE A 85 -3.19 11.05 12.44
C ILE A 85 -3.71 11.93 13.57
N ARG A 86 -4.69 12.80 13.29
CA ARG A 86 -5.27 13.76 14.26
C ARG A 86 -4.21 14.63 14.97
N GLY A 87 -3.19 15.07 14.25
CA GLY A 87 -2.10 15.89 14.80
C GLY A 87 -1.08 15.11 15.63
N LEU A 88 -1.25 13.80 15.81
CA LEU A 88 -0.28 12.93 16.44
C LEU A 88 0.56 12.23 15.37
N ASN A 89 1.86 12.46 15.45
CA ASN A 89 2.80 12.04 14.43
C ASN A 89 3.37 10.65 14.75
N THR A 90 3.60 9.80 13.73
CA THR A 90 4.14 8.44 13.91
C THR A 90 5.62 8.38 14.30
N GLY A 91 6.20 9.52 14.66
CA GLY A 91 7.54 9.67 15.19
C GLY A 91 8.28 10.70 14.37
N THR A 92 8.92 11.67 15.01
CA THR A 92 10.04 12.35 14.35
C THR A 92 11.08 11.28 14.08
N ALA A 93 11.54 11.11 12.84
CA ALA A 93 12.94 11.03 12.43
C ALA A 93 13.92 10.16 13.27
N GLN A 94 13.95 10.37 14.57
CA GLN A 94 14.57 9.57 15.59
C GLN A 94 13.88 8.20 15.73
N VAL A 95 14.66 7.22 16.15
CA VAL A 95 14.30 5.82 16.36
C VAL A 95 13.36 5.69 17.57
N THR A 96 12.17 6.30 17.51
CA THR A 96 11.17 6.32 18.58
C THR A 96 9.93 5.58 18.14
N SER A 97 9.35 4.88 19.11
CA SER A 97 8.06 4.21 19.01
C SER A 97 6.97 5.23 18.62
N GLY A 98 6.41 5.09 17.42
CA GLY A 98 5.45 6.04 16.87
C GLY A 98 4.15 6.18 17.66
N THR A 99 3.30 7.14 17.30
CA THR A 99 1.97 7.28 17.92
C THR A 99 0.90 6.39 17.29
N THR A 100 1.20 5.75 16.14
CA THR A 100 0.31 4.80 15.46
C THR A 100 1.04 3.48 15.25
N ASN A 101 0.36 2.37 15.48
CA ASN A 101 0.87 1.04 15.23
C ASN A 101 0.16 0.41 14.03
N THR A 102 0.81 -0.57 13.43
CA THR A 102 0.37 -1.20 12.20
C THR A 102 0.41 -2.71 12.35
N PHE A 103 -0.64 -3.38 11.89
CA PHE A 103 -0.78 -4.81 11.97
C PHE A 103 -1.05 -5.41 10.58
N LEU A 104 -0.42 -6.55 10.34
CA LEU A 104 -0.80 -7.51 9.31
C LEU A 104 -1.66 -8.56 10.02
N ASP A 105 -2.98 -8.46 9.80
CA ASP A 105 -3.99 -9.14 10.59
C ASP A 105 -3.89 -8.87 12.10
N GLU A 106 -3.23 -9.76 12.82
CA GLU A 106 -3.05 -9.74 14.29
C GLU A 106 -1.57 -9.61 14.69
N ILE A 107 -0.65 -9.63 13.71
CA ILE A 107 0.79 -9.57 13.94
C ILE A 107 1.27 -8.17 13.59
N GLY A 108 2.11 -7.58 14.45
CA GLY A 108 2.72 -6.28 14.17
C GLY A 108 3.56 -6.33 12.90
N GLY A 109 3.34 -5.40 11.97
CA GLY A 109 4.03 -5.35 10.69
C GLY A 109 3.41 -4.35 9.72
N SER A 110 4.10 -4.10 8.61
CA SER A 110 3.65 -3.23 7.53
C SER A 110 3.95 -3.84 6.16
N LEU A 111 3.14 -3.47 5.17
CA LEU A 111 3.37 -3.80 3.75
C LEU A 111 4.05 -2.64 3.05
N THR A 112 4.76 -2.90 1.95
CA THR A 112 5.15 -1.86 0.98
C THR A 112 4.16 -1.76 -0.17
N ASN A 113 3.45 -2.86 -0.46
CA ASN A 113 2.46 -2.93 -1.53
C ASN A 113 1.13 -3.51 -0.98
N LEU A 114 0.02 -2.91 -1.38
CA LEU A 114 -1.34 -3.25 -0.93
C LEU A 114 -2.07 -4.21 -1.87
N TYR A 115 -1.38 -4.74 -2.87
CA TYR A 115 -1.90 -5.81 -3.71
C TYR A 115 -2.24 -7.05 -2.88
N ASP A 116 -3.34 -7.72 -3.23
CA ASP A 116 -3.89 -8.87 -2.51
C ASP A 116 -4.23 -8.59 -1.02
N VAL A 117 -4.73 -7.38 -0.74
CA VAL A 117 -5.28 -7.00 0.58
C VAL A 117 -6.80 -7.00 0.49
N SER A 118 -7.45 -7.78 1.36
CA SER A 118 -8.91 -7.86 1.44
C SER A 118 -9.52 -6.53 1.89
N ARG A 119 -8.91 -5.90 2.90
CA ARG A 119 -9.29 -4.56 3.36
C ARG A 119 -8.24 -3.92 4.26
N ILE A 120 -8.34 -2.61 4.39
CA ILE A 120 -7.57 -1.78 5.33
C ILE A 120 -8.54 -1.22 6.36
N GLU A 121 -8.28 -1.45 7.65
CA GLU A 121 -9.04 -0.86 8.75
C GLU A 121 -8.17 0.18 9.47
N VAL A 122 -8.63 1.43 9.54
CA VAL A 122 -7.94 2.52 10.23
C VAL A 122 -8.77 3.00 11.39
N LEU A 123 -8.31 2.69 12.59
CA LEU A 123 -8.90 3.10 13.84
C LEU A 123 -8.25 4.42 14.26
N ARG A 124 -9.02 5.50 14.26
CA ARG A 124 -8.51 6.84 14.58
C ARG A 124 -8.69 7.17 16.06
N GLY A 125 -7.63 7.64 16.71
CA GLY A 125 -7.61 8.00 18.13
C GLY A 125 -7.04 6.90 19.03
N PRO A 126 -7.07 7.08 20.36
CA PRO A 126 -6.40 6.16 21.28
C PRO A 126 -6.97 4.74 21.25
N GLN A 127 -6.09 3.77 20.99
CA GLN A 127 -6.37 2.32 20.83
C GLN A 127 -5.53 1.44 21.78
N GLY A 128 -4.99 2.03 22.85
CA GLY A 128 -4.03 1.36 23.74
C GLY A 128 -4.57 0.12 24.47
N THR A 129 -5.89 0.03 24.70
CA THR A 129 -6.51 -1.10 25.39
C THR A 129 -6.48 -2.40 24.58
N LEU A 130 -6.74 -2.32 23.27
CA LEU A 130 -6.81 -3.50 22.39
C LEU A 130 -5.50 -3.77 21.65
N TYR A 131 -4.69 -2.74 21.40
CA TYR A 131 -3.51 -2.82 20.53
C TYR A 131 -2.20 -2.46 21.22
N GLY A 132 -2.24 -2.10 22.51
CA GLY A 132 -1.05 -1.89 23.33
C GLY A 132 -0.30 -0.59 23.04
N SER A 133 1.02 -0.63 23.14
CA SER A 133 1.89 0.54 22.93
C SER A 133 1.73 1.13 21.53
N ASN A 134 2.08 2.42 21.39
CA ASN A 134 2.15 3.14 20.11
C ASN A 134 0.80 3.30 19.41
N ALA A 135 -0.29 3.34 20.17
CA ALA A 135 -1.65 3.37 19.63
C ALA A 135 -2.40 4.67 20.02
N VAL A 136 -1.71 5.76 20.33
CA VAL A 136 -2.33 7.01 20.82
C VAL A 136 -3.01 7.79 19.68
N GLY A 137 -2.36 7.85 18.51
CA GLY A 137 -2.89 8.44 17.28
C GLY A 137 -3.88 7.52 16.58
N GLY A 138 -3.69 6.20 16.69
CA GLY A 138 -4.55 5.21 16.08
C GLY A 138 -3.89 3.85 15.91
N THR A 139 -4.60 3.00 15.19
CA THR A 139 -4.12 1.69 14.74
C THR A 139 -4.53 1.49 13.28
N ILE A 140 -3.59 1.01 12.46
CA ILE A 140 -3.86 0.60 11.08
C ILE A 140 -3.78 -0.93 11.03
N ARG A 141 -4.71 -1.56 10.32
CA ARG A 141 -4.71 -2.99 10.10
C ARG A 141 -4.87 -3.30 8.64
N TYR A 142 -3.96 -4.11 8.12
CA TYR A 142 -4.07 -4.72 6.81
C TYR A 142 -4.63 -6.11 6.99
N ILE A 143 -5.82 -6.37 6.47
CA ILE A 143 -6.44 -7.68 6.49
C ILE A 143 -6.16 -8.35 5.15
N LEU A 144 -5.40 -9.43 5.20
CA LEU A 144 -4.91 -10.10 3.99
C LEU A 144 -5.94 -11.10 3.48
N ASN A 145 -6.02 -11.24 2.16
CA ASN A 145 -6.74 -12.36 1.54
C ASN A 145 -6.15 -13.67 2.03
N LYS A 146 -7.01 -14.54 2.59
CA LYS A 146 -6.57 -15.83 3.13
C LYS A 146 -6.48 -16.86 2.02
N PRO A 147 -5.59 -17.87 2.16
CA PRO A 147 -5.70 -19.06 1.33
C PRO A 147 -7.11 -19.65 1.45
N ASN A 148 -7.71 -19.97 0.31
CA ASN A 148 -9.05 -20.54 0.21
C ASN A 148 -9.02 -21.93 -0.42
N PHE A 149 -10.09 -22.70 -0.22
CA PHE A 149 -10.19 -24.10 -0.67
C PHE A 149 -11.04 -24.24 -1.96
N ASP A 150 -11.57 -23.14 -2.48
CA ASP A 150 -12.61 -23.15 -3.53
C ASP A 150 -12.04 -23.56 -4.89
N GLY A 151 -10.75 -23.33 -5.11
CA GLY A 151 -10.07 -23.74 -6.33
C GLY A 151 -8.72 -23.06 -6.50
N ILE A 152 -8.06 -23.43 -7.60
CA ILE A 152 -6.87 -22.70 -8.05
C ILE A 152 -7.33 -21.34 -8.59
N GLU A 153 -6.79 -20.28 -8.05
CA GLU A 153 -7.07 -18.90 -8.41
C GLU A 153 -5.75 -18.19 -8.67
N GLY A 154 -5.73 -17.24 -9.59
CA GLY A 154 -4.55 -16.41 -9.78
C GLY A 154 -4.93 -15.06 -10.39
N ASN A 155 -4.16 -14.04 -10.01
CA ASN A 155 -4.31 -12.70 -10.55
C ASN A 155 -2.91 -12.14 -10.84
N VAL A 156 -2.80 -11.38 -11.94
CA VAL A 156 -1.57 -10.69 -12.32
C VAL A 156 -1.96 -9.27 -12.72
N SER A 157 -1.19 -8.30 -12.26
CA SER A 157 -1.29 -6.90 -12.65
C SER A 157 0.06 -6.38 -13.10
N ILE A 158 0.06 -5.58 -14.16
CA ILE A 158 1.24 -4.90 -14.68
C ILE A 158 0.86 -3.44 -14.87
N GLU A 159 1.66 -2.55 -14.28
CA GLU A 159 1.49 -1.11 -14.38
C GLU A 159 2.72 -0.49 -15.04
N ILE A 160 2.48 0.54 -15.85
CA ILE A 160 3.51 1.43 -16.38
C ILE A 160 3.06 2.85 -16.05
N SER A 161 3.93 3.61 -15.40
CA SER A 161 3.66 4.99 -15.01
C SER A 161 4.70 5.94 -15.62
N ASP A 162 4.27 7.17 -15.85
CA ASP A 162 5.10 8.25 -16.37
C ASP A 162 4.97 9.47 -15.46
N LYS A 163 6.09 10.14 -15.17
CA LYS A 163 6.12 11.38 -14.40
C LYS A 163 6.88 12.42 -15.21
N GLU A 164 6.26 13.57 -15.43
CA GLU A 164 6.80 14.66 -16.27
C GLU A 164 8.24 15.07 -15.90
N LEU A 165 8.58 15.02 -14.60
CA LEU A 165 9.88 15.41 -14.06
C LEU A 165 10.82 14.23 -13.80
N ALA A 166 10.39 12.99 -14.05
CA ALA A 166 11.24 11.82 -13.92
C ALA A 166 12.02 11.57 -15.23
N ASP A 167 13.23 11.04 -15.08
CA ASP A 167 14.08 10.66 -16.22
C ASP A 167 13.77 9.24 -16.77
N SER A 168 12.89 8.49 -16.11
CA SER A 168 12.48 7.13 -16.50
C SER A 168 11.02 6.88 -16.15
N ASN A 169 10.41 5.89 -16.82
CA ASN A 169 9.08 5.40 -16.47
C ASN A 169 9.15 4.55 -15.19
N GLY A 170 8.03 4.50 -14.46
CA GLY A 170 7.82 3.55 -13.39
C GLY A 170 7.14 2.28 -13.89
N TYR A 171 7.34 1.21 -13.13
CA TYR A 171 6.80 -0.12 -13.43
C TYR A 171 6.35 -0.81 -12.16
N ALA A 172 5.22 -1.51 -12.21
CA ALA A 172 4.84 -2.43 -11.14
C ALA A 172 4.40 -3.77 -11.73
N TYR A 173 4.82 -4.86 -11.09
CA TYR A 173 4.48 -6.22 -11.41
C TYR A 173 3.94 -6.89 -10.16
N ASN A 174 2.67 -7.27 -10.20
CA ASN A 174 2.01 -7.91 -9.07
C ASN A 174 1.46 -9.26 -9.53
N GLY A 175 1.62 -10.28 -8.69
CA GLY A 175 1.16 -11.62 -8.96
C GLY A 175 0.67 -12.30 -7.69
N MET A 176 -0.45 -12.99 -7.79
CA MET A 176 -1.00 -13.83 -6.73
C MET A 176 -1.42 -15.17 -7.31
N ILE A 177 -1.18 -16.23 -6.54
CA ILE A 177 -1.74 -17.55 -6.81
C ILE A 177 -2.26 -18.17 -5.52
N ASN A 178 -3.47 -18.72 -5.56
CA ASN A 178 -4.05 -19.58 -4.55
C ASN A 178 -4.09 -21.02 -5.07
N VAL A 179 -3.71 -21.97 -4.23
CA VAL A 179 -3.73 -23.40 -4.54
C VAL A 179 -4.27 -24.18 -3.34
N PRO A 180 -5.43 -24.86 -3.47
CA PRO A 180 -5.83 -25.87 -2.51
C PRO A 180 -4.91 -27.09 -2.69
N LEU A 181 -4.02 -27.32 -1.73
CA LEU A 181 -3.09 -28.46 -1.73
C LEU A 181 -3.81 -29.77 -1.33
N SER A 182 -4.91 -29.65 -0.58
CA SER A 182 -5.85 -30.71 -0.22
C SER A 182 -7.15 -30.10 0.30
N ASP A 183 -8.14 -30.94 0.65
CA ASP A 183 -9.40 -30.52 1.29
C ASP A 183 -9.21 -29.78 2.64
N LYS A 184 -8.00 -29.83 3.21
CA LYS A 184 -7.67 -29.28 4.54
C LYS A 184 -6.50 -28.33 4.55
N LEU A 185 -5.73 -28.23 3.47
CA LEU A 185 -4.55 -27.37 3.38
C LEU A 185 -4.60 -26.53 2.10
N ALA A 186 -4.58 -25.22 2.25
CA ALA A 186 -4.51 -24.26 1.15
C ALA A 186 -3.27 -23.38 1.28
N MET A 187 -2.73 -22.96 0.14
CA MET A 187 -1.60 -22.06 0.05
C MET A 187 -1.96 -20.84 -0.80
N ARG A 188 -1.51 -19.66 -0.40
CA ARG A 188 -1.55 -18.45 -1.22
C ARG A 188 -0.17 -17.84 -1.27
N ALA A 189 0.34 -17.58 -2.46
CA ALA A 189 1.62 -16.90 -2.66
C ALA A 189 1.37 -15.59 -3.43
N VAL A 190 2.05 -14.53 -3.00
CA VAL A 190 1.97 -13.20 -3.56
C VAL A 190 3.38 -12.68 -3.77
N PHE A 191 3.60 -12.06 -4.93
CA PHE A 191 4.83 -11.37 -5.26
C PHE A 191 4.48 -10.01 -5.84
N THR A 192 5.13 -8.97 -5.36
CA THR A 192 5.01 -7.61 -5.88
C THR A 192 6.40 -7.04 -6.07
N SER A 193 6.64 -6.41 -7.21
CA SER A 193 7.86 -5.67 -7.51
C SER A 193 7.45 -4.35 -8.14
N ALA A 194 7.88 -3.23 -7.57
CA ALA A 194 7.53 -1.91 -8.06
C ALA A 194 8.76 -1.00 -8.07
N SER A 195 8.96 -0.28 -9.16
CA SER A 195 9.95 0.78 -9.30
C SER A 195 9.22 2.07 -9.62
N ASP A 196 9.26 3.00 -8.67
CA ASP A 196 8.63 4.31 -8.79
C ASP A 196 9.71 5.39 -8.93
N PRO A 197 9.84 6.06 -10.10
CA PRO A 197 10.94 6.96 -10.36
C PRO A 197 10.82 8.28 -9.58
N GLY A 198 11.96 8.76 -9.12
CA GLY A 198 12.09 10.07 -8.48
C GLY A 198 11.85 11.22 -9.44
N ILE A 199 11.40 12.36 -8.90
CA ILE A 199 11.16 13.60 -9.65
C ILE A 199 12.16 14.70 -9.30
N TYR A 200 13.08 14.44 -8.38
CA TYR A 200 13.99 15.44 -7.88
C TYR A 200 15.33 15.35 -8.60
N GLN A 201 15.84 16.51 -9.01
CA GLN A 201 17.20 16.64 -9.48
C GLN A 201 18.08 17.21 -8.36
N ASN A 202 19.17 16.51 -8.09
CA ASN A 202 20.27 17.07 -7.34
C ASN A 202 21.08 18.03 -8.22
N VAL A 203 21.03 19.32 -7.91
CA VAL A 203 21.76 20.36 -8.63
C VAL A 203 23.29 20.27 -8.48
N ALA A 204 23.79 19.71 -7.38
CA ALA A 204 25.23 19.58 -7.11
C ALA A 204 25.85 18.40 -7.87
N THR A 205 25.17 17.24 -7.89
CA THR A 205 25.69 16.03 -8.55
C THR A 205 25.16 15.82 -9.96
N GLY A 206 24.14 16.58 -10.37
CA GLY A 206 23.44 16.43 -11.65
C GLY A 206 22.53 15.20 -11.71
N ARG A 207 22.47 14.37 -10.65
CA ARG A 207 21.61 13.19 -10.57
C ARG A 207 20.13 13.57 -10.57
N LYS A 208 19.30 12.77 -11.24
CA LYS A 208 17.87 13.02 -11.42
C LYS A 208 16.97 11.88 -10.96
N ASP A 209 17.56 10.88 -10.32
CA ASP A 209 16.91 9.70 -9.74
C ASP A 209 16.65 9.89 -8.22
N VAL A 210 16.64 11.13 -7.74
CA VAL A 210 16.40 11.41 -6.31
C VAL A 210 14.91 11.28 -6.02
N GLY A 211 14.59 10.47 -5.02
CA GLY A 211 13.24 10.09 -4.64
C GLY A 211 12.72 8.85 -5.36
N THR A 212 13.56 8.13 -6.13
CA THR A 212 13.17 6.82 -6.67
C THR A 212 12.93 5.84 -5.53
N GLN A 213 11.94 4.97 -5.65
CA GLN A 213 11.67 3.90 -4.71
C GLN A 213 11.54 2.57 -5.45
N ASP A 214 12.32 1.58 -5.05
CA ASP A 214 12.21 0.20 -5.53
C ASP A 214 11.75 -0.70 -4.37
N ASP A 215 10.61 -1.36 -4.53
CA ASP A 215 10.02 -2.24 -3.53
C ASP A 215 9.83 -3.65 -4.10
N ASP A 216 10.36 -4.64 -3.40
CA ASP A 216 10.10 -6.05 -3.64
C ASP A 216 9.47 -6.68 -2.40
N GLU A 217 8.31 -7.31 -2.55
CA GLU A 217 7.63 -8.02 -1.48
C GLU A 217 7.22 -9.41 -1.96
N MET A 218 7.47 -10.41 -1.10
CA MET A 218 7.04 -11.77 -1.31
C MET A 218 6.35 -12.28 -0.05
N ARG A 219 5.13 -12.77 -0.21
CA ARG A 219 4.33 -13.35 0.86
C ARG A 219 3.90 -14.77 0.50
N ILE A 220 4.14 -15.70 1.40
CA ILE A 220 3.65 -17.09 1.30
C ILE A 220 2.81 -17.37 2.53
N MET A 221 1.56 -17.76 2.32
CA MET A 221 0.59 -18.06 3.36
C MET A 221 0.10 -19.49 3.23
N LEU A 222 -0.04 -20.17 4.37
CA LEU A 222 -0.63 -21.48 4.49
C LEU A 222 -1.81 -21.42 5.44
N ARG A 223 -2.91 -22.07 5.07
CA ARG A 223 -4.09 -22.24 5.91
C ARG A 223 -4.40 -23.72 6.02
N TYR A 224 -4.46 -24.21 7.25
CA TYR A 224 -4.88 -25.56 7.57
C TYR A 224 -6.17 -25.56 8.36
N GLU A 225 -7.15 -26.36 7.94
CA GLU A 225 -8.45 -26.51 8.59
C GLU A 225 -8.79 -27.97 8.84
N ASN A 226 -9.16 -28.29 10.08
CA ASN A 226 -9.61 -29.63 10.44
C ASN A 226 -10.67 -29.56 11.55
N GLY A 227 -11.94 -29.52 11.15
CA GLY A 227 -13.05 -29.33 12.09
C GLY A 227 -12.97 -27.94 12.74
N PRO A 228 -12.92 -27.82 14.08
CA PRO A 228 -12.88 -26.52 14.76
C PRO A 228 -11.49 -25.85 14.76
N LEU A 229 -10.44 -26.54 14.30
CA LEU A 229 -9.08 -26.02 14.30
C LEU A 229 -8.75 -25.33 12.97
N THR A 230 -8.43 -24.04 13.03
CA THR A 230 -7.82 -23.27 11.94
C THR A 230 -6.42 -22.83 12.33
N VAL A 231 -5.42 -23.15 11.51
CA VAL A 231 -4.04 -22.70 11.67
C VAL A 231 -3.64 -21.89 10.45
N ASN A 232 -3.15 -20.67 10.68
CA ASN A 232 -2.60 -19.81 9.64
C ASN A 232 -1.10 -19.65 9.88
N ALA A 233 -0.30 -19.83 8.84
CA ALA A 233 1.12 -19.53 8.85
C ALA A 233 1.45 -18.58 7.69
N MET A 234 2.34 -17.62 7.94
CA MET A 234 2.77 -16.66 6.95
C MET A 234 4.28 -16.48 7.01
N TYR A 235 4.91 -16.49 5.85
CA TYR A 235 6.25 -15.99 5.62
C TYR A 235 6.16 -14.74 4.75
N LEU A 236 6.75 -13.65 5.22
CA LEU A 236 6.82 -12.37 4.52
C LEU A 236 8.29 -11.98 4.41
N LYS A 237 8.74 -11.73 3.17
CA LYS A 237 10.03 -11.12 2.88
C LYS A 237 9.77 -9.82 2.14
N LYS A 238 10.45 -8.75 2.55
CA LYS A 238 10.31 -7.42 1.97
C LYS A 238 11.66 -6.76 1.86
N GLU A 239 11.93 -6.17 0.70
CA GLU A 239 13.11 -5.37 0.40
C GLU A 239 12.58 -4.03 -0.14
N LYS A 240 13.02 -2.92 0.46
CA LYS A 240 12.63 -1.56 0.08
C LYS A 240 13.90 -0.74 -0.06
N TYR A 241 14.03 -0.08 -1.20
CA TYR A 241 15.16 0.77 -1.53
C TYR A 241 14.64 2.16 -1.88
N ASP A 242 14.81 3.10 -0.96
CA ASP A 242 14.53 4.50 -1.20
C ASP A 242 15.81 5.22 -1.63
N PHE A 243 15.81 5.77 -2.84
CA PHE A 243 16.91 6.57 -3.35
C PHE A 243 16.79 8.00 -2.85
N GLY A 244 17.48 8.30 -1.75
CA GLY A 244 17.54 9.62 -1.13
C GLY A 244 18.68 9.70 -0.12
N GLN A 245 18.74 10.74 0.71
CA GLN A 245 19.69 10.76 1.82
C GLN A 245 19.11 10.12 3.09
N LYS A 246 19.93 9.30 3.76
CA LYS A 246 19.81 9.06 5.21
C LYS A 246 20.24 10.33 5.96
N GLU A 247 19.29 11.18 6.32
CA GLU A 247 19.55 12.23 7.32
C GLU A 247 19.87 11.53 8.65
N LYS A 248 21.00 11.84 9.30
CA LYS A 248 21.36 11.19 10.57
C LYS A 248 20.34 11.55 11.64
N GLY A 249 19.54 10.56 12.06
CA GLY A 249 18.42 10.78 12.98
C GLY A 249 17.12 11.21 12.29
N ASN A 250 17.00 10.99 10.97
CA ASN A 250 15.74 10.93 10.22
C ASN A 250 15.61 9.58 9.53
N ALA A 251 14.38 9.05 9.47
CA ALA A 251 14.08 7.95 8.58
C ALA A 251 14.32 8.38 7.12
N ASP A 252 14.56 7.42 6.24
CA ASP A 252 14.81 7.64 4.81
C ASP A 252 13.74 8.59 4.25
N LYS A 253 14.17 9.77 3.82
CA LYS A 253 13.30 10.74 3.15
C LYS A 253 13.57 10.67 1.65
N PRO A 254 12.58 10.28 0.84
CA PRO A 254 12.63 10.54 -0.60
C PRO A 254 12.73 12.06 -0.82
N GLY A 255 13.73 12.52 -1.59
CA GLY A 255 13.78 13.91 -2.06
C GLY A 255 14.78 14.87 -1.40
N THR A 256 15.69 14.42 -0.53
CA THR A 256 16.82 15.27 -0.11
C THR A 256 17.97 15.11 -1.10
N SER A 257 18.26 16.16 -1.86
CA SER A 257 19.37 16.24 -2.81
C SER A 257 20.72 16.29 -2.07
N ASP A 258 21.69 15.46 -2.47
CA ASP A 258 23.05 15.51 -1.91
C ASP A 258 23.68 16.90 -1.88
N ILE A 259 24.57 17.07 -0.91
CA ILE A 259 25.83 17.79 -1.09
C ILE A 259 26.92 16.73 -1.30
N VAL A 260 27.35 16.54 -2.54
CA VAL A 260 28.70 16.04 -2.83
C VAL A 260 29.37 17.12 -3.67
N ASP A 261 30.18 17.94 -3.01
CA ASP A 261 31.07 18.89 -3.67
C ASP A 261 32.36 18.15 -4.05
N PRO A 262 32.71 18.01 -5.35
CA PRO A 262 33.99 17.44 -5.77
C PRO A 262 35.21 18.30 -5.35
N ASN A 263 35.02 19.48 -4.78
CA ASN A 263 36.05 20.41 -4.28
C ASN A 263 35.90 20.79 -2.80
N CYS A 264 35.33 19.93 -1.93
CA CYS A 264 35.13 20.17 -0.49
C CYS A 264 36.03 21.27 0.13
N ALA A 265 35.52 22.50 0.16
CA ALA A 265 36.22 23.69 0.64
C ALA A 265 35.76 24.16 2.03
N TYR A 266 34.95 23.36 2.73
CA TYR A 266 34.52 23.67 4.10
C TYR A 266 34.36 22.42 4.96
N ASP A 267 34.61 22.60 6.25
CA ASP A 267 34.65 21.56 7.26
C ASP A 267 33.25 21.00 7.56
N ALA A 268 32.98 19.80 7.04
CA ALA A 268 31.75 19.05 7.26
C ALA A 268 31.88 18.01 8.39
N SER A 269 33.00 18.04 9.15
CA SER A 269 33.34 17.04 10.19
C SER A 269 32.28 16.94 11.30
N TRP A 270 31.61 18.05 11.62
CA TRP A 270 30.59 18.09 12.67
C TRP A 270 29.30 17.33 12.31
N TYR A 271 29.05 17.05 11.02
CA TYR A 271 27.85 16.36 10.55
C TYR A 271 28.15 14.99 9.91
N TYR A 272 29.21 14.88 9.10
CA TYR A 272 29.53 13.68 8.31
C TYR A 272 30.77 12.90 8.78
N GLY A 273 31.56 13.42 9.73
CA GLY A 273 32.91 12.89 10.01
C GLY A 273 33.90 13.13 8.85
N ASP A 274 35.10 12.57 8.95
CA ASP A 274 36.23 12.89 8.05
C ASP A 274 36.14 12.26 6.63
N THR A 275 35.08 11.53 6.30
CA THR A 275 35.03 10.75 5.05
C THR A 275 33.81 11.09 4.19
N CYS A 276 34.09 11.67 3.03
CA CYS A 276 33.16 11.97 1.94
C CYS A 276 32.83 10.71 1.11
N THR A 277 32.28 9.66 1.73
CA THR A 277 31.97 8.40 1.02
C THR A 277 30.48 8.05 1.07
N ARG A 278 29.98 7.62 -0.09
CA ARG A 278 28.62 7.12 -0.41
C ARG A 278 28.05 6.24 0.70
N VAL A 279 26.86 6.57 1.20
CA VAL A 279 26.12 5.77 2.18
C VAL A 279 24.89 5.17 1.49
N TYR A 280 24.76 3.85 1.49
CA TYR A 280 23.55 3.17 1.07
C TYR A 280 22.64 2.94 2.27
N ALA A 281 21.34 3.09 2.05
CA ALA A 281 20.32 2.68 3.00
C ALA A 281 19.82 1.27 2.67
N THR A 282 20.07 0.31 3.56
CA THR A 282 19.21 -0.87 3.75
C THR A 282 18.16 -0.57 4.81
#